data_AF-R5IM33-F1
#
_entry.id   AF-R5IM33-F1
#
_cell.length_a   1.000
_cell.length_b   1.000
_cell.length_c   1.000
_cell.angle_alpha   90.00
_cell.angle_beta   90.00
_cell.angle_gamma   90.00
#
_symmetry.space_group_name_H-M   'P 1'
#
loop_
_entity.id
_entity.type
_entity.pdbx_description
1 polymer ?
#
loop_
_entity_poly.entity_id
_entity_poly.type
_entity_poly.pdbx_seq_one_letter_code
_entity_poly.pdbx_strand_id
1 'polypeptide(L)'
;MFVANVTPVMLIASVAVYNGEAFTAIDTALLIQAAMLIAGIGTLIQLYPVWRIGSRLPVVMGLSFTFLSAMMTLAPVRRRS
;
A
#
# COMPACT_ATOMS: atom_id res chain seq x y z
N MET A 1 -9.70 7.68 -2.19
CA MET A 1 -8.41 7.35 -1.54
C MET A 1 -8.48 6.06 -0.73
N PHE A 2 -9.33 5.96 0.30
CA PHE A 2 -9.33 4.83 1.23
C PHE A 2 -9.49 3.46 0.54
N VAL A 3 -10.61 3.23 -0.17
CA VAL A 3 -10.83 1.96 -0.89
C VAL A 3 -9.72 1.69 -1.90
N ALA A 4 -9.34 2.71 -2.68
CA ALA A 4 -8.30 2.59 -3.71
C ALA A 4 -6.92 2.17 -3.17
N ASN A 5 -6.59 2.51 -1.91
CA ASN A 5 -5.36 2.07 -1.27
C ASN A 5 -5.52 0.75 -0.51
N VAL A 6 -6.68 0.50 0.10
CA VAL A 6 -6.91 -0.72 0.91
C VAL A 6 -6.99 -1.97 0.02
N THR A 7 -7.64 -1.88 -1.14
CA THR A 7 -7.80 -3.01 -2.08
C THR A 7 -6.47 -3.63 -2.54
N PRO A 8 -5.49 -2.88 -3.09
CA PRO A 8 -4.22 -3.46 -3.51
C PRO A 8 -3.42 -4.05 -2.34
N VAL A 9 -3.46 -3.42 -1.15
CA VAL A 9 -2.77 -3.95 0.05
C VAL A 9 -3.38 -5.30 0.47
N MET A 10 -4.70 -5.41 0.50
CA MET A 10 -5.38 -6.67 0.79
C MET A 10 -5.05 -7.76 -0.24
N LEU A 11 -5.00 -7.41 -1.53
CA LEU A 11 -4.64 -8.38 -2.57
C LEU A 11 -3.22 -8.91 -2.38
N ILE A 12 -2.25 -8.03 -2.09
CA ILE A 12 -0.87 -8.45 -1.80
C ILE A 12 -0.82 -9.31 -0.53
N ALA A 13 -1.45 -8.86 0.56
CA ALA A 13 -1.48 -9.60 1.82
C ALA A 13 -2.13 -10.99 1.67
N SER A 14 -3.11 -11.15 0.76
CA SER A 14 -3.78 -12.43 0.52
C SER A 14 -2.87 -13.50 -0.11
N VAL A 15 -1.81 -13.09 -0.80
CA VAL A 15 -0.88 -14.00 -1.48
C VAL A 15 0.49 -14.07 -0.82
N ALA A 16 0.83 -13.08 0.01
CA ALA A 16 2.14 -12.95 0.64
C ALA A 16 2.38 -13.97 1.76
N VAL A 17 3.62 -14.45 1.81
CA VAL A 17 4.15 -15.34 2.85
C VAL A 17 5.39 -14.68 3.46
N TYR A 18 5.50 -14.67 4.78
CA TYR A 18 6.63 -14.14 5.53
C TYR A 18 7.20 -15.23 6.45
N ASN A 19 8.49 -15.55 6.30
CA ASN A 19 9.16 -16.62 7.05
C ASN A 19 8.46 -18.00 6.96
N GLY A 20 7.83 -18.30 5.80
CA GLY A 20 7.10 -19.56 5.58
C GLY A 20 5.64 -19.54 6.06
N GLU A 21 5.23 -18.50 6.78
CA GLU A 21 3.85 -18.34 7.28
C GLU A 21 3.05 -17.35 6.44
N ALA A 22 1.75 -17.64 6.28
CA ALA A 22 0.84 -16.72 5.60
C ALA A 22 0.61 -15.47 6.45
N PHE A 23 0.41 -14.32 5.79
CA PHE A 23 0.03 -13.09 6.49
C PHE A 23 -1.25 -13.30 7.30
N THR A 24 -1.22 -12.94 8.58
CA THR A 24 -2.41 -12.99 9.44
C THR A 24 -3.31 -11.78 9.21
N ALA A 25 -4.52 -11.82 9.77
CA ALA A 25 -5.42 -10.66 9.77
C ALA A 25 -4.81 -9.45 10.50
N ILE A 26 -4.02 -9.70 11.55
CA ILE A 26 -3.33 -8.65 12.32
C ILE A 26 -2.24 -8.00 11.47
N ASP A 27 -1.41 -8.81 10.80
CA ASP A 27 -0.35 -8.31 9.92
C ASP A 27 -0.94 -7.49 8.76
N THR A 28 -2.04 -7.97 8.18
CA THR A 28 -2.77 -7.27 7.12
C THR A 28 -3.30 -5.92 7.61
N ALA A 29 -3.91 -5.89 8.81
CA ALA A 29 -4.41 -4.64 9.39
C ALA A 29 -3.28 -3.65 9.70
N LEU A 30 -2.13 -4.13 10.16
CA LEU A 30 -0.95 -3.31 10.40
C LEU A 30 -0.39 -2.74 9.08
N LEU A 31 -0.34 -3.56 8.03
CA LEU A 31 0.09 -3.15 6.70
C LEU A 31 -0.84 -2.08 6.10
N ILE A 32 -2.16 -2.23 6.28
CA ILE A 32 -3.15 -1.24 5.85
C ILE A 32 -2.95 0.08 6.61
N GLN A 33 -2.79 0.04 7.93
CA GLN A 33 -2.58 1.24 8.74
C GLN A 33 -1.29 1.97 8.34
N ALA A 34 -0.20 1.23 8.14
CA ALA A 34 1.07 1.78 7.67
C ALA A 34 0.91 2.41 6.28
N ALA A 35 0.23 1.74 5.34
CA ALA A 35 -0.04 2.28 4.01
C ALA A 35 -0.87 3.57 4.07
N MET A 36 -1.88 3.64 4.94
CA MET A 36 -2.70 4.84 5.11
C MET A 36 -1.90 6.00 5.70
N LEU A 37 -1.00 5.73 6.65
CA LEU A 37 -0.12 6.73 7.23
C LEU A 37 0.76 7.38 6.15
N ILE A 38 1.44 6.56 5.34
CA ILE A 38 2.32 7.04 4.26
C ILE A 38 1.52 7.79 3.19
N ALA A 39 0.35 7.29 2.80
CA ALA A 39 -0.52 7.96 1.84
C ALA A 39 -0.99 9.32 2.36
N GLY A 40 -1.28 9.43 3.67
CA GLY A 40 -1.58 10.69 4.34
C GLY A 40 -0.41 11.67 4.30
N ILE A 41 0.81 11.20 4.63
CA ILE A 41 2.03 12.02 4.57
C ILE A 41 2.28 12.52 3.14
N GLY A 42 2.19 11.66 2.13
CA GLY A 42 2.34 12.05 0.74
C GLY A 42 1.32 13.11 0.33
N THR A 43 0.07 12.95 0.75
CA THR A 43 -1.00 13.93 0.49
C THR A 43 -0.72 15.26 1.19
N LEU A 44 -0.22 15.25 2.43
CA LEU A 44 0.19 16.47 3.14
C LEU A 44 1.34 17.20 2.46
N ILE A 45 2.35 16.47 1.98
CA ILE A 45 3.48 17.04 1.22
C ILE A 45 2.96 17.66 -0.09
N GLN A 46 1.95 17.06 -0.73
CA GLN A 46 1.38 17.56 -1.96
C GLN A 46 0.54 18.84 -1.74
N LEU A 47 -0.19 18.90 -0.62
CA LEU A 47 -1.01 20.05 -0.19
C LEU A 47 -0.14 21.21 0.31
N TYR A 48 0.84 20.90 1.16
CA TYR A 48 1.78 21.82 1.80
C TYR A 48 3.20 21.47 1.34
N PRO A 49 3.61 21.95 0.15
CA PRO A 49 4.91 21.59 -0.39
C PRO A 49 6.02 22.02 0.57
N VAL A 50 6.88 21.06 0.86
CA VAL A 50 8.14 21.33 1.54
C VAL A 50 9.13 21.66 0.43
N TRP A 51 9.47 22.94 0.32
CA TRP A 51 10.42 23.45 -0.66
C TRP A 51 9.93 23.32 -2.12
N ARG A 52 10.59 22.51 -2.97
CA ARG A 52 10.20 22.25 -4.39
C ARG A 52 9.41 20.95 -4.58
N ILE A 53 9.11 20.21 -3.51
CA ILE A 53 8.37 18.94 -3.60
C ILE A 53 6.92 19.19 -3.19
N GLY A 54 6.00 18.96 -4.14
CA GLY A 54 4.56 19.17 -3.98
C GLY A 54 4.01 20.28 -4.90
N SER A 55 2.76 20.15 -5.35
CA SER A 55 2.17 21.04 -6.36
C SER A 55 1.25 22.13 -5.80
N ARG A 56 1.01 22.18 -4.48
CA ARG A 56 -0.01 23.06 -3.85
C ARG A 56 -1.43 22.82 -4.36
N LEU A 57 -1.67 21.65 -4.95
CA LEU A 57 -2.99 21.28 -5.45
C LEU A 57 -3.57 20.20 -4.54
N PRO A 58 -4.91 20.11 -4.44
CA PRO A 58 -5.60 19.08 -3.67
C PRO A 58 -5.50 17.71 -4.35
N VAL A 59 -4.28 17.20 -4.48
CA VAL A 59 -3.95 15.91 -5.06
C VAL A 59 -3.74 14.91 -3.94
N VAL A 60 -4.50 13.83 -4.00
CA VAL A 60 -4.47 12.77 -2.99
C VAL A 60 -3.54 11.65 -3.45
N MET A 61 -2.52 11.36 -2.65
CA MET A 61 -1.53 10.32 -2.94
C MET A 61 -2.08 8.94 -2.56
N GLY A 62 -1.87 7.96 -3.43
CA GLY A 62 -2.34 6.59 -3.23
C GLY A 62 -1.47 5.55 -3.92
N LEU A 63 -1.82 4.28 -3.72
CA LEU A 63 -1.15 3.12 -4.32
C LEU A 63 -1.61 2.95 -5.77
N SER A 64 -0.66 2.59 -6.65
CA SER A 64 -0.93 2.35 -8.06
C SER A 64 -1.17 0.87 -8.36
N PHE A 65 -2.06 0.59 -9.31
CA PHE A 65 -2.28 -0.78 -9.81
C PHE A 65 -1.06 -1.35 -10.56
N THR A 66 -0.19 -0.49 -11.10
CA THR A 66 1.08 -0.92 -11.71
C THR A 66 2.00 -1.54 -10.67
N PHE A 67 2.07 -0.97 -9.46
CA PHE A 67 2.84 -1.54 -8.35
C PHE A 67 2.22 -2.85 -7.86
N LEU A 68 0.89 -2.92 -7.74
CA LEU A 68 0.18 -4.15 -7.40
C LEU A 68 0.56 -5.30 -8.35
N SER A 69 0.50 -5.08 -9.66
CA SER A 69 0.82 -6.10 -10.66
C SER A 69 2.26 -6.62 -10.51
N ALA A 70 3.22 -5.73 -10.30
CA ALA A 70 4.61 -6.10 -10.04
C ALA A 70 4.75 -6.91 -8.74
N MET A 71 4.09 -6.47 -7.66
CA MET A 71 4.11 -7.17 -6.38
C MET A 71 3.45 -8.55 -6.44
N MET A 72 2.35 -8.73 -7.18
CA MET A 72 1.74 -10.04 -7.34
C MET A 72 2.65 -11.03 -8.07
N THR A 73 3.57 -10.53 -8.90
CA THR A 73 4.57 -11.36 -9.62
C THR A 73 5.75 -11.74 -8.72
N LEU A 74 6.16 -10.84 -7.82
CA LEU A 74 7.32 -11.00 -6.95
C LEU A 74 7.00 -11.63 -5.61
N ALA A 75 5.75 -11.50 -5.12
CA ALA A 75 5.36 -11.99 -3.82
C ALA A 75 5.58 -13.52 -3.74
N PRO A 76 6.20 -14.02 -2.66
CA PRO A 76 6.32 -15.45 -2.43
C PRO A 76 4.92 -16.02 -2.27
N VAL A 77 4.43 -16.66 -3.34
CA VAL A 77 3.06 -17.15 -3.42
C VAL A 77 2.89 -18.28 -2.42
N ARG A 78 1.90 -18.15 -1.54
CA ARG A 78 1.38 -19.26 -0.75
C ARG A 78 0.94 -20.37 -1.70
N ARG A 79 1.78 -21.39 -1.89
CA ARG A 79 1.39 -22.61 -2.61
C ARG A 79 0.23 -23.20 -1.82
N ARG A 80 -0.98 -23.12 -2.37
CA ARG A 80 -2.14 -23.84 -1.85
C ARG A 80 -1.84 -25.33 -2.05
N SER A 81 -1.36 -25.99 -0.99
CA SER A 81 -1.43 -27.44 -0.82
C SER A 81 -2.87 -27.85 -0.58
#